data_AF-A0AAW0TA53-F1
#
_entry.id   AF-A0AAW0TA53-F1
#
_cell.length_a   1.000
_cell.length_b   1.000
_cell.length_c   1.000
_cell.angle_alpha   90.00
_cell.angle_beta   90.00
_cell.angle_gamma   90.00
#
_symmetry.space_group_name_H-M   'P 1'
#
loop_
_entity.id
_entity.type
_entity.pdbx_description
1 polymer ?
#
loop_
_entity_poly.entity_id
_entity_poly.type
_entity_poly.pdbx_seq_one_letter_code
_entity_poly.pdbx_strand_id
1 'polypeptide(L)'
;MTRGHKSHVGAGFIIEAHTGIIIDYEVLCNYCNTCQLNKQHRDGDSSAYNAVCTQNNGRSLYDNVTVVKEECLNHVGKRLGSRLRKMKNEVATYKQTKTGKWRKQSSLGSINMLTDTVINKLQQYYSMAIRSSVGTDNLYLAKIPYEKLEYIKLVYRDLTAPHLLQRCLRGRTQNPNESLHSKVWQKCPKVKFAV
;
A
#
# COMPACT_ATOMS: atom_id res chain seq x y z
N MET A 1 49.51 -4.72 4.37
CA MET A 1 48.45 -4.13 3.52
C MET A 1 47.32 -5.14 3.38
N THR A 2 46.27 -5.03 4.19
CA THR A 2 45.06 -5.85 4.03
C THR A 2 44.24 -5.28 2.87
N ARG A 3 43.87 -6.13 1.90
CA ARG A 3 43.00 -5.76 0.77
C ARG A 3 41.71 -5.12 1.32
N GLY A 4 41.55 -3.82 1.11
CA GLY A 4 40.38 -3.07 1.53
C GLY A 4 39.11 -3.65 0.93
N HIS A 5 38.07 -3.79 1.76
CA HIS A 5 36.74 -4.18 1.32
C HIS A 5 36.27 -3.21 0.22
N LYS A 6 35.82 -3.73 -0.92
CA LYS A 6 35.16 -2.91 -1.95
C LYS A 6 33.77 -2.53 -1.44
N SER A 7 33.56 -1.24 -1.15
CA SER A 7 32.21 -0.74 -0.86
C SER A 7 31.34 -0.88 -2.11
N HIS A 8 30.11 -1.34 -1.90
CA HIS A 8 29.11 -1.49 -2.94
C HIS A 8 28.27 -0.22 -3.15
N VAL A 9 28.49 0.78 -2.29
CA VAL A 9 27.79 2.07 -2.28
C VAL A 9 28.85 3.18 -2.24
N GLY A 10 28.77 4.11 -3.17
CA GLY A 10 29.50 5.36 -3.19
C GLY A 10 28.53 6.55 -3.17
N ALA A 11 28.92 7.62 -2.51
CA ALA A 11 28.23 8.91 -2.58
C ALA A 11 29.26 9.97 -2.94
N GLY A 12 28.98 10.75 -3.99
CA GLY A 12 29.71 11.93 -4.38
C GLY A 12 28.93 13.18 -3.98
N PHE A 13 29.65 14.20 -3.52
CA PHE A 13 29.08 15.50 -3.16
C PHE A 13 29.87 16.59 -3.88
N ILE A 14 29.17 17.57 -4.44
CA ILE A 14 29.75 18.83 -4.89
C ILE A 14 29.50 19.83 -3.77
N ILE A 15 30.58 20.31 -3.16
CA ILE A 15 30.52 21.19 -2.00
C ILE A 15 31.14 22.54 -2.38
N GLU A 16 30.44 23.63 -2.07
CA GLU A 16 31.00 24.97 -2.14
C GLU A 16 32.08 25.13 -1.06
N ALA A 17 33.32 25.37 -1.48
CA ALA A 17 34.48 25.32 -0.59
C ALA A 17 34.44 26.33 0.57
N HIS A 18 33.78 27.48 0.40
CA HIS A 18 33.76 28.56 1.39
C HIS A 18 32.65 28.42 2.43
N THR A 19 31.48 27.93 2.03
CA THR A 19 30.30 27.85 2.90
C THR A 19 30.08 26.44 3.44
N GLY A 20 30.67 25.42 2.80
CA GLY A 20 30.38 24.02 3.08
C GLY A 20 29.01 23.56 2.58
N ILE A 21 28.30 24.39 1.81
CA ILE A 21 26.98 24.05 1.29
C ILE A 21 27.12 23.00 0.20
N ILE A 22 26.30 21.95 0.28
CA ILE A 22 26.19 20.93 -0.77
C ILE A 22 25.40 21.54 -1.93
N ILE A 23 26.08 21.74 -3.05
CA ILE A 23 25.50 22.26 -4.29
C ILE A 23 24.77 21.11 -5.00
N ASP A 24 25.37 19.93 -5.02
CA ASP A 24 24.82 18.75 -5.69
C ASP A 24 25.33 17.47 -5.03
N TYR A 25 24.60 16.37 -5.19
CA TYR A 25 25.03 15.07 -4.69
C TYR A 25 24.57 13.94 -5.61
N GLU A 26 25.43 12.93 -5.75
CA GLU A 26 25.13 11.73 -6.52
C GLU A 26 25.44 10.49 -5.70
N VAL A 27 24.45 9.60 -5.55
CA VAL A 27 24.63 8.33 -4.84
C VAL A 27 24.67 7.20 -5.86
N LEU A 28 25.83 6.56 -6.00
CA LEU A 28 26.08 5.46 -6.92
C LEU A 28 26.16 4.15 -6.14
N CYS A 29 25.38 3.15 -6.53
CA CYS A 29 25.39 1.83 -5.91
C CYS A 29 25.65 0.79 -6.99
N ASN A 30 26.75 0.05 -6.88
CA ASN A 30 27.07 -1.03 -7.83
C ASN A 30 26.37 -2.35 -7.47
N TYR A 31 25.71 -2.41 -6.31
CA TYR A 31 25.00 -3.60 -5.83
C TYR A 31 23.78 -3.22 -5.00
N CYS A 32 22.60 -3.46 -5.55
CA CYS A 32 21.36 -3.44 -4.80
C CYS A 32 20.79 -4.86 -4.77
N ASN A 33 20.74 -5.50 -3.60
CA ASN A 33 20.19 -6.85 -3.45
C ASN A 33 18.73 -6.93 -3.96
N THR A 34 17.96 -5.84 -3.80
CA THR A 34 16.62 -5.72 -4.36
C THR A 34 16.62 -5.69 -5.89
N CYS A 35 17.57 -5.01 -6.54
CA CYS A 35 17.69 -4.99 -8.01
C CYS A 35 18.28 -6.30 -8.58
N GLN A 36 19.13 -6.99 -7.81
CA GLN A 36 19.73 -8.28 -8.22
C GLN A 36 18.71 -9.43 -8.12
N LEU A 37 17.82 -9.40 -7.13
CA LEU A 37 16.75 -10.39 -6.97
C LEU A 37 15.46 -10.03 -7.72
N ASN A 38 15.15 -8.75 -7.86
CA ASN A 38 14.00 -8.24 -8.62
C ASN A 38 14.48 -7.35 -9.76
N LYS A 39 14.72 -7.94 -10.94
CA LYS A 39 15.18 -7.21 -12.13
C LYS A 39 14.26 -6.07 -12.61
N GLN A 40 13.08 -5.81 -12.02
CA GLN A 40 12.12 -4.82 -12.54
C GLN A 40 11.22 -4.10 -11.50
N HIS A 41 11.59 -3.99 -10.21
CA HIS A 41 10.63 -3.48 -9.21
C HIS A 41 11.24 -2.43 -8.32
N ARG A 42 10.89 -1.17 -8.59
CA ARG A 42 11.17 -0.04 -7.71
C ARG A 42 9.85 0.38 -7.05
N ASP A 43 9.79 0.25 -5.73
CA ASP A 43 8.66 0.71 -4.93
C ASP A 43 8.63 2.26 -4.94
N GLY A 44 7.78 2.84 -5.77
CA GLY A 44 7.43 4.27 -5.75
C GLY A 44 6.11 4.49 -5.01
N ASP A 45 5.97 5.62 -4.31
CA ASP A 45 4.68 6.02 -3.77
C ASP A 45 3.82 6.71 -4.85
N SER A 46 2.57 7.04 -4.50
CA SER A 46 1.67 7.71 -5.46
C SER A 46 2.15 9.11 -5.84
N SER A 47 2.94 9.78 -4.99
CA SER A 47 3.48 11.11 -5.28
C SER A 47 4.57 11.04 -6.34
N ALA A 48 5.50 10.08 -6.20
CA ALA A 48 6.54 9.80 -7.16
C ALA A 48 5.97 9.43 -8.53
N TYR A 49 4.91 8.62 -8.58
CA TYR A 49 4.21 8.32 -9.84
C TYR A 49 3.67 9.59 -10.52
N ASN A 50 3.00 10.45 -9.76
CA ASN A 50 2.44 11.70 -10.31
C ASN A 50 3.56 12.61 -10.85
N ALA A 51 4.68 12.74 -10.13
CA ALA A 51 5.83 13.53 -10.57
C ALA A 51 6.39 13.00 -11.90
N VAL A 52 6.54 11.68 -12.06
CA VAL A 52 6.99 11.07 -13.32
C VAL A 52 6.00 11.30 -14.46
N CYS A 53 4.69 11.22 -14.19
CA CYS A 53 3.67 11.56 -15.17
C CYS A 53 3.78 13.02 -15.64
N THR A 54 4.01 13.94 -14.71
CA THR A 54 4.13 15.38 -15.00
C THR A 54 5.44 15.75 -15.70
N GLN A 55 6.58 15.21 -15.24
CA GLN A 55 7.90 15.64 -15.68
C GLN A 55 8.38 14.88 -16.92
N ASN A 56 8.03 13.60 -17.05
CA ASN A 56 8.53 12.72 -18.10
C ASN A 56 7.42 12.18 -19.00
N ASN A 57 6.25 12.82 -19.02
CA ASN A 57 5.04 12.34 -19.73
C ASN A 57 4.71 10.87 -19.40
N GLY A 58 5.00 10.44 -18.18
CA GLY A 58 4.79 9.05 -17.73
C GLY A 58 5.78 8.04 -18.33
N ARG A 59 6.90 8.48 -18.91
CA ARG A 59 7.95 7.60 -19.44
C ARG A 59 9.06 7.36 -18.42
N SER A 60 9.66 6.17 -18.54
CA SER A 60 10.90 5.80 -17.84
C SER A 60 12.07 6.61 -18.39
N LEU A 61 13.01 6.95 -17.50
CA LEU A 61 14.23 7.70 -17.83
C LEU A 61 15.21 6.92 -18.71
N TYR A 62 15.23 5.60 -18.61
CA TYR A 62 16.30 4.77 -19.19
C TYR A 62 15.88 4.00 -20.44
N ASP A 63 14.61 3.61 -20.55
CA ASP A 63 14.17 2.59 -21.52
C ASP A 63 13.03 3.04 -22.44
N ASN A 64 12.61 4.33 -22.43
CA ASN A 64 11.43 4.82 -23.16
C ASN A 64 10.11 4.03 -22.88
N VAL A 65 10.08 3.21 -21.84
CA VAL A 65 8.90 2.43 -21.43
C VAL A 65 7.94 3.32 -20.64
N THR A 66 6.64 3.21 -20.88
CA THR A 66 5.62 3.88 -20.07
C THR A 66 5.55 3.30 -18.66
N VAL A 67 5.60 4.15 -17.65
CA VAL A 67 5.47 3.78 -16.24
C VAL A 67 4.00 3.46 -15.93
N VAL A 68 3.76 2.23 -15.47
CA VAL A 68 2.43 1.75 -15.10
C VAL A 68 2.27 1.76 -13.59
N LYS A 69 1.12 2.26 -13.12
CA LYS A 69 0.79 2.27 -11.69
C LYS A 69 0.24 0.92 -11.23
N GLU A 70 1.11 0.11 -10.63
CA GLU A 70 0.70 -1.12 -9.96
C GLU A 70 0.06 -0.85 -8.59
N GLU A 71 -0.63 -1.85 -8.05
CA GLU A 71 -1.31 -1.79 -6.77
C GLU A 71 -1.05 -3.05 -5.95
N CYS A 72 -0.65 -2.89 -4.69
CA CYS A 72 -0.36 -4.02 -3.81
C CYS A 72 -1.63 -4.62 -3.22
N LEU A 73 -1.64 -5.93 -2.97
CA LEU A 73 -2.81 -6.62 -2.42
C LEU A 73 -3.27 -6.06 -1.07
N ASN A 74 -2.34 -5.57 -0.25
CA ASN A 74 -2.67 -4.89 1.00
C ASN A 74 -3.52 -3.64 0.77
N HIS A 75 -3.23 -2.87 -0.28
CA HIS A 75 -4.00 -1.67 -0.62
C HIS A 75 -5.39 -2.04 -1.16
N VAL A 76 -5.46 -3.10 -1.96
CA VAL A 76 -6.71 -3.65 -2.51
C VAL A 76 -7.63 -4.15 -1.39
N GLY A 77 -7.10 -4.94 -0.45
CA GLY A 77 -7.82 -5.34 0.77
C GLY A 77 -8.22 -4.14 1.63
N LYS A 78 -7.36 -3.11 1.77
CA LYS A 78 -7.70 -1.86 2.46
C LYS A 78 -8.91 -1.18 1.83
N ARG A 79 -8.99 -1.12 0.50
CA ARG A 79 -10.10 -0.50 -0.24
C ARG A 79 -11.44 -1.17 0.05
N LEU A 80 -11.48 -2.51 0.07
CA LEU A 80 -12.67 -3.28 0.46
C LEU A 80 -13.14 -2.89 1.87
N GLY A 81 -12.25 -2.96 2.85
CA GLY A 81 -12.64 -2.66 4.22
C GLY A 81 -13.04 -1.20 4.43
N SER A 82 -12.42 -0.24 3.71
CA SER A 82 -12.85 1.16 3.75
C SER A 82 -14.29 1.33 3.26
N ARG A 83 -14.66 0.68 2.15
CA ARG A 83 -16.06 0.68 1.67
C ARG A 83 -17.03 0.04 2.66
N LEU A 84 -16.68 -1.12 3.21
CA LEU A 84 -17.52 -1.82 4.19
C LEU A 84 -17.70 -1.00 5.48
N ARG A 85 -16.63 -0.33 5.95
CA ARG A 85 -16.71 0.58 7.12
C ARG A 85 -17.54 1.83 6.81
N LYS A 86 -17.43 2.40 5.60
CA LYS A 86 -18.28 3.52 5.17
C LYS A 86 -19.76 3.12 5.20
N MET A 87 -20.10 2.00 4.57
CA MET A 87 -21.46 1.45 4.56
C MET A 87 -21.97 1.19 5.99
N LYS A 88 -21.16 0.55 6.84
CA LYS A 88 -21.47 0.34 8.27
C LYS A 88 -21.79 1.65 8.99
N ASN A 89 -21.07 2.72 8.66
CA ASN A 89 -21.24 4.03 9.27
C ASN A 89 -22.45 4.81 8.74
N GLU A 90 -22.87 4.58 7.49
CA GLU A 90 -24.05 5.20 6.87
C GLU A 90 -25.34 4.67 7.51
N VAL A 91 -25.40 3.39 7.84
CA VAL A 91 -26.56 2.77 8.52
C VAL A 91 -26.49 2.84 10.05
N ALA A 92 -25.56 3.63 10.59
CA ALA A 92 -25.34 3.70 12.02
C ALA A 92 -26.23 4.72 12.71
N THR A 93 -26.93 4.23 13.74
CA THR A 93 -27.81 5.03 14.59
C THR A 93 -27.13 5.39 15.90
N TYR A 94 -27.55 6.48 16.52
CA TYR A 94 -27.10 6.81 17.88
C TYR A 94 -28.07 6.19 18.89
N LYS A 95 -27.52 5.47 19.87
CA LYS A 95 -28.28 4.94 20.99
C LYS A 95 -27.68 5.41 22.29
N GLN A 96 -28.54 5.73 23.25
CA GLN A 96 -28.15 6.09 24.60
C GLN A 96 -27.83 4.81 25.39
N THR A 97 -26.69 4.80 26.07
CA THR A 97 -26.33 3.70 26.97
C THR A 97 -27.12 3.79 28.27
N LYS A 98 -27.15 2.71 29.05
CA LYS A 98 -27.71 2.71 30.42
C LYS A 98 -27.10 3.79 31.33
N THR A 99 -25.91 4.31 30.96
CA THR A 99 -25.18 5.38 31.66
C THR A 99 -25.44 6.78 31.07
N GLY A 100 -26.41 6.95 30.17
CA GLY A 100 -26.76 8.23 29.55
C GLY A 100 -25.82 8.71 28.45
N LYS A 101 -24.71 8.00 28.16
CA LYS A 101 -23.77 8.35 27.10
C LYS A 101 -24.33 7.97 25.72
N TRP A 102 -24.24 8.89 24.77
CA TRP A 102 -24.53 8.60 23.36
C TRP A 102 -23.41 7.77 22.74
N ARG A 103 -23.75 6.61 22.18
CA ARG A 103 -22.83 5.78 21.41
C ARG A 103 -23.37 5.56 20.00
N LYS A 104 -22.50 5.72 19.01
CA LYS A 104 -22.79 5.35 17.63
C LYS A 104 -22.79 3.83 17.52
N GLN A 105 -23.89 3.25 17.06
CA GLN A 105 -24.06 1.82 16.90
C GLN A 105 -24.68 1.53 15.53
N SER A 106 -23.99 0.76 14.70
CA SER A 106 -24.58 0.29 13.45
C SER A 106 -25.57 -0.83 13.70
N SER A 107 -26.70 -0.80 12.98
CA SER A 107 -27.62 -1.94 12.85
C SER A 107 -26.93 -3.20 12.27
N LEU A 108 -25.72 -3.02 11.73
CA LEU A 108 -24.80 -4.04 11.23
C LEU A 108 -23.68 -4.43 12.20
N GLY A 109 -23.65 -3.86 13.42
CA GLY A 109 -22.48 -3.90 14.30
C GLY A 109 -22.60 -4.82 15.51
N SER A 110 -23.71 -5.58 15.61
CA SER A 110 -23.93 -6.55 16.68
C SER A 110 -23.04 -7.80 16.53
N ILE A 111 -22.97 -8.61 17.59
CA ILE A 111 -22.25 -9.87 17.60
C ILE A 111 -22.71 -10.74 16.41
N ASN A 112 -21.77 -11.36 15.70
CA ASN A 112 -22.01 -12.10 14.44
C ASN A 112 -22.51 -11.28 13.23
N MET A 113 -22.50 -9.94 13.27
CA MET A 113 -22.72 -9.08 12.11
C MET A 113 -21.41 -8.50 11.53
N LEU A 114 -21.48 -7.46 10.70
CA LEU A 114 -20.36 -6.76 10.06
C LEU A 114 -19.55 -5.92 11.07
N THR A 115 -18.97 -6.58 12.08
CA THR A 115 -18.03 -6.00 13.03
C THR A 115 -16.70 -5.65 12.36
N ASP A 116 -15.87 -4.79 12.98
CA ASP A 116 -14.56 -4.45 12.40
C ASP A 116 -13.64 -5.67 12.27
N THR A 117 -13.76 -6.64 13.18
CA THR A 117 -13.05 -7.93 13.10
C THR A 117 -13.49 -8.74 11.88
N VAL A 118 -14.80 -8.80 11.59
CA VAL A 118 -15.31 -9.48 10.39
C VAL A 118 -14.85 -8.74 9.14
N ILE A 119 -14.88 -7.40 9.13
CA ILE A 119 -14.35 -6.60 8.01
C ILE A 119 -12.87 -6.93 7.79
N ASN A 120 -12.03 -6.95 8.83
CA ASN A 120 -10.61 -7.27 8.70
C ASN A 120 -10.39 -8.68 8.09
N LYS A 121 -11.18 -9.68 8.51
CA LYS A 121 -11.14 -11.02 7.91
C LYS A 121 -11.54 -10.99 6.44
N LEU A 122 -12.59 -10.26 6.07
CA LEU A 122 -13.01 -10.10 4.68
C LEU A 122 -11.92 -9.43 3.83
N GLN A 123 -11.19 -8.44 4.37
CA GLN A 123 -10.03 -7.86 3.68
C GLN A 123 -8.94 -8.89 3.39
N GLN A 124 -8.65 -9.75 4.37
CA GLN A 124 -7.67 -10.83 4.23
C GLN A 124 -8.12 -11.86 3.19
N TYR A 125 -9.36 -12.34 3.28
CA TYR A 125 -9.90 -13.31 2.33
C TYR A 125 -9.95 -12.76 0.90
N TYR A 126 -10.35 -11.50 0.73
CA TYR A 126 -10.32 -10.83 -0.56
C TYR A 126 -8.93 -10.79 -1.16
N SER A 127 -7.93 -10.41 -0.36
CA SER A 127 -6.54 -10.37 -0.80
C SER A 127 -6.00 -11.78 -1.15
N MET A 128 -6.42 -12.80 -0.39
CA MET A 128 -6.06 -14.20 -0.66
C MET A 128 -6.72 -14.72 -1.94
N ALA A 129 -8.00 -14.45 -2.16
CA ALA A 129 -8.74 -14.87 -3.35
C ALA A 129 -8.12 -14.31 -4.64
N ILE A 130 -7.69 -13.03 -4.63
CA ILE A 130 -6.97 -12.42 -5.75
C ILE A 130 -5.61 -13.10 -5.96
N ARG A 131 -4.92 -13.52 -4.90
CA ARG A 131 -3.60 -14.15 -5.00
C ARG A 131 -3.67 -15.58 -5.51
N SER A 132 -4.58 -16.40 -5.00
CA SER A 132 -4.59 -17.84 -5.25
C SER A 132 -5.45 -18.24 -6.43
N SER A 133 -6.35 -17.37 -6.92
CA SER A 133 -7.40 -17.74 -7.88
C SER A 133 -8.32 -18.87 -7.37
N VAL A 134 -8.24 -19.21 -6.08
CA VAL A 134 -9.02 -20.27 -5.45
C VAL A 134 -10.18 -19.62 -4.70
N GLY A 135 -11.40 -19.98 -5.09
CA GLY A 135 -12.60 -19.64 -4.33
C GLY A 135 -12.52 -20.23 -2.94
N THR A 136 -12.56 -19.40 -1.91
CA THR A 136 -12.68 -19.90 -0.54
C THR A 136 -14.15 -20.12 -0.22
N ASP A 137 -14.60 -21.37 -0.18
CA ASP A 137 -15.98 -21.73 0.20
C ASP A 137 -16.29 -21.38 1.67
N ASN A 138 -15.25 -21.16 2.49
CA ASN A 138 -15.35 -20.82 3.91
C ASN A 138 -15.30 -19.31 4.19
N LEU A 139 -16.18 -18.55 3.55
CA LEU A 139 -16.43 -17.18 3.98
C LEU A 139 -17.29 -17.23 5.27
N TYR A 140 -16.81 -16.63 6.37
CA TYR A 140 -17.56 -16.43 7.64
C TYR A 140 -18.86 -15.59 7.48
N LEU A 141 -19.35 -15.43 6.25
CA LEU A 141 -20.58 -14.75 5.87
C LEU A 141 -21.84 -15.54 6.24
N ALA A 142 -21.74 -16.83 6.58
CA ALA A 142 -22.88 -17.68 6.92
C ALA A 142 -23.75 -17.16 8.10
N LYS A 143 -23.21 -16.26 8.93
CA LYS A 143 -23.93 -15.63 10.05
C LYS A 143 -24.47 -14.23 9.73
N ILE A 144 -24.22 -13.70 8.53
CA ILE A 144 -24.73 -12.41 8.07
C ILE A 144 -26.09 -12.65 7.40
N PRO A 145 -27.14 -11.87 7.74
CA PRO A 145 -28.44 -11.97 7.08
C PRO A 145 -28.35 -11.78 5.57
N TYR A 146 -29.16 -12.55 4.82
CA TYR A 146 -29.13 -12.59 3.36
C TYR A 146 -29.28 -11.21 2.69
N GLU A 147 -30.21 -10.38 3.17
CA GLU A 147 -30.43 -9.01 2.66
C GLU A 147 -29.16 -8.14 2.73
N LYS A 148 -28.31 -8.37 3.74
CA LYS A 148 -27.07 -7.63 3.96
C LYS A 148 -25.90 -8.23 3.17
N LEU A 149 -26.02 -9.49 2.74
CA LEU A 149 -25.06 -10.17 1.87
C LEU A 149 -25.06 -9.55 0.48
N GLU A 150 -26.22 -9.17 -0.06
CA GLU A 150 -26.32 -8.57 -1.40
C GLU A 150 -25.51 -7.27 -1.50
N TYR A 151 -25.55 -6.41 -0.49
CA TYR A 151 -24.71 -5.20 -0.46
C TYR A 151 -23.21 -5.51 -0.39
N ILE A 152 -22.81 -6.54 0.36
CA ILE A 152 -21.40 -6.97 0.42
C ILE A 152 -20.96 -7.53 -0.94
N LYS A 153 -21.81 -8.31 -1.61
CA LYS A 153 -21.55 -8.82 -2.96
C LYS A 153 -21.39 -7.69 -3.98
N LEU A 154 -22.21 -6.64 -3.91
CA LEU A 154 -22.06 -5.46 -4.78
C LEU A 154 -20.68 -4.80 -4.59
N VAL A 155 -20.27 -4.57 -3.35
CA VAL A 155 -18.93 -4.01 -3.06
C VAL A 155 -17.83 -4.93 -3.61
N TYR A 156 -17.99 -6.25 -3.46
CA TYR A 156 -17.05 -7.23 -3.97
C TYR A 156 -16.95 -7.16 -5.50
N ARG A 157 -18.11 -7.21 -6.19
CA ARG A 157 -18.21 -7.16 -7.66
C ARG A 157 -17.56 -5.91 -8.23
N ASP A 158 -17.86 -4.75 -7.64
CA ASP A 158 -17.27 -3.47 -8.03
C ASP A 158 -15.74 -3.47 -7.91
N LEU A 159 -15.22 -4.02 -6.80
CA LEU A 159 -13.77 -4.04 -6.55
C LEU A 159 -13.05 -5.12 -7.36
N THR A 160 -13.77 -6.13 -7.85
CA THR A 160 -13.27 -7.14 -8.79
C THR A 160 -13.40 -6.72 -10.26
N ALA A 161 -13.70 -5.45 -10.55
CA ALA A 161 -13.74 -4.98 -11.93
C ALA A 161 -12.38 -5.19 -12.64
N PRO A 162 -12.36 -5.62 -13.91
CA PRO A 162 -11.12 -6.00 -14.61
C PRO A 162 -10.03 -4.92 -14.60
N HIS A 163 -10.42 -3.65 -14.78
CA HIS A 163 -9.49 -2.52 -14.78
C HIS A 163 -8.81 -2.28 -13.41
N LEU A 164 -9.44 -2.69 -12.31
CA LEU A 164 -8.84 -2.64 -10.96
C LEU A 164 -7.89 -3.81 -10.75
N LEU A 165 -8.30 -5.00 -11.18
CA LEU A 165 -7.50 -6.22 -11.04
C LEU A 165 -6.26 -6.22 -11.95
N GLN A 166 -6.31 -5.53 -13.09
CA GLN A 166 -5.15 -5.34 -13.98
C GLN A 166 -4.01 -4.57 -13.29
N ARG A 167 -4.28 -3.82 -12.22
CA ARG A 167 -3.22 -3.17 -11.43
C ARG A 167 -2.66 -4.08 -10.33
N CYS A 168 -3.32 -5.20 -10.07
CA CYS A 168 -2.99 -6.18 -9.03
C CYS A 168 -2.17 -7.38 -9.57
N LEU A 169 -1.76 -7.34 -10.86
CA LEU A 169 -1.27 -8.48 -11.66
C LEU A 169 -0.19 -9.35 -11.01
N ARG A 170 0.55 -8.81 -10.05
CA ARG A 170 1.69 -9.51 -9.45
C ARG A 170 1.35 -10.22 -8.14
N GLY A 171 0.16 -10.00 -7.56
CA GLY A 171 -0.28 -10.68 -6.34
C GLY A 171 0.62 -10.48 -5.12
N ARG A 172 1.47 -9.43 -5.15
CA ARG A 172 2.45 -9.14 -4.11
C ARG A 172 1.91 -8.13 -3.10
N THR A 173 2.45 -8.20 -1.90
CA THR A 173 2.24 -7.22 -0.83
C THR A 173 3.47 -6.34 -0.75
N GLN A 174 3.27 -5.04 -0.54
CA GLN A 174 4.38 -4.13 -0.25
C GLN A 174 4.92 -4.47 1.14
N ASN A 175 6.22 -4.78 1.24
CA ASN A 175 6.90 -4.96 2.51
C ASN A 175 7.47 -3.59 2.96
N PRO A 176 6.90 -2.96 4.02
CA PRO A 176 7.36 -1.64 4.45
C PRO A 176 8.86 -1.59 4.75
N ASN A 177 9.42 -2.68 5.30
CA ASN A 177 10.83 -2.79 5.67
C ASN A 177 11.78 -2.89 4.46
N GLU A 178 11.24 -3.13 3.27
CA GLU A 178 11.96 -3.23 1.99
C GLU A 178 11.60 -2.09 1.03
N SER A 179 10.66 -1.22 1.41
CA SER A 179 10.32 -0.05 0.61
C SER A 179 11.54 0.85 0.43
N LEU A 180 11.71 1.40 -0.77
CA LEU A 180 12.81 2.32 -1.09
C LEU A 180 12.85 3.47 -0.06
N HIS A 181 11.69 4.05 0.24
CA HIS A 181 11.53 5.08 1.25
C HIS A 181 12.09 4.61 2.61
N SER A 182 11.71 3.43 3.11
CA SER A 182 12.25 2.92 4.39
C SER A 182 13.76 2.68 4.35
N LYS A 183 14.33 2.20 3.24
CA LYS A 183 15.78 1.97 3.10
C LYS A 183 16.56 3.29 3.01
N VAL A 184 16.03 4.28 2.31
CA VAL A 184 16.62 5.62 2.19
C VAL A 184 16.64 6.31 3.55
N TRP A 185 15.52 6.36 4.28
CA TRP A 185 15.48 7.04 5.58
C TRP A 185 16.23 6.31 6.69
N GLN A 186 16.50 5.00 6.55
CA GLN A 186 17.40 4.29 7.46
C GLN A 186 18.84 4.78 7.30
N LYS A 187 19.25 5.17 6.09
CA LYS A 187 20.60 5.69 5.80
C LYS A 187 20.70 7.20 5.97
N CYS A 188 19.65 7.92 5.64
CA CYS A 188 19.56 9.38 5.74
C CYS A 188 18.33 9.72 6.59
N PRO A 189 18.43 9.74 7.93
CA PRO A 189 17.29 10.02 8.80
C PRO A 189 16.66 11.38 8.48
N LYS A 190 15.33 11.48 8.58
CA LYS A 190 14.61 12.76 8.44
C LYS A 190 15.01 13.69 9.58
N VAL A 191 15.98 14.57 9.37
CA VAL A 191 16.26 15.70 10.26
C VAL A 191 15.33 16.86 9.91
N LYS A 192 14.75 17.51 10.92
CA LYS A 192 13.85 18.66 10.74
C LYS A 192 14.57 19.90 10.19
N PHE A 193 15.89 19.92 10.31
CA PHE A 193 16.76 20.99 9.85
C PHE A 193 18.00 20.34 9.25
N ALA A 194 18.42 20.79 8.07
CA ALA A 194 19.76 20.50 7.58
C ALA A 194 20.74 21.20 8.53
N VAL A 195 21.65 20.42 9.11
CA VAL A 195 22.82 20.95 9.83
C VAL A 195 23.93 21.12 8.82
#